data_AF-A0A852I6M2-F1
#
_entry.id   AF-A0A852I6M2-F1
#
_cell.length_a   1.000
_cell.length_b   1.000
_cell.length_c   1.000
_cell.angle_alpha   90.00
_cell.angle_beta   90.00
_cell.angle_gamma   90.00
#
_symmetry.space_group_name_H-M   'P 1'
#
loop_
_entity.id
_entity.type
_entity.pdbx_description
1 polymer ?
#
loop_
_entity_poly.entity_id
_entity_poly.type
_entity_poly.pdbx_seq_one_letter_code
_entity_poly.pdbx_strand_id
1 'polypeptide(L)'
;MQSESKKYEEEMPSLHWGIDPVFSAFARLYIKDITEMRESKQVPGIFFYNGHPVRQVDIVGIVVQTKERDAFYNCGVDDSTGVINCVCWKNPMVAETPLSGHPSTPSSLSVFEQMKKLQETVSQKTKLAIGDVIRVRGHIRTYRQQREIQASCFYKVDDPVCDVQISRMLELPCLYREVYDKPFKGPEETQSGLEGQNFSIHMLHEKVQAFLLENKIQTFYQQELETVDSLVSLADISHHLLHSFLPIQVKSKSNSSSKRIHNVFKEAIKMLQEKGVVFQKPSSAKDLYYVTDHDKELFKVTLDVIKEDCQKPRHAEKGCHFLHVLSCVRQSYNPSLAEAVMHRVLELLESNSDVVSTMEGYFMVF
;
A
#
# COMPACT_ATOMS: atom_id res chain seq x y z
N MET A 1 -19.05 5.63 41.34
CA MET A 1 -18.16 5.44 40.18
C MET A 1 -18.66 6.35 39.08
N GLN A 2 -17.94 7.44 38.84
CA GLN A 2 -18.33 8.45 37.86
C GLN A 2 -18.26 7.86 36.46
N SER A 3 -19.37 8.01 35.74
CA SER A 3 -19.50 7.77 34.31
C SER A 3 -18.52 8.65 33.54
N GLU A 4 -17.52 8.03 32.90
CA GLU A 4 -16.70 8.70 31.90
C GLU A 4 -17.60 9.18 30.76
N SER A 5 -17.80 10.49 30.71
CA SER A 5 -18.39 11.17 29.57
C SER A 5 -17.51 10.87 28.35
N LYS A 6 -18.00 10.03 27.43
CA LYS A 6 -17.43 9.90 26.09
C LYS A 6 -17.27 11.31 25.52
N LYS A 7 -16.02 11.79 25.41
CA LYS A 7 -15.71 12.97 24.60
C LYS A 7 -16.42 12.77 23.27
N TYR A 8 -17.25 13.73 22.88
CA TYR A 8 -17.72 13.78 21.51
C TYR A 8 -16.47 13.86 20.64
N GLU A 9 -16.07 12.77 20.00
CA GLU A 9 -15.07 12.82 18.96
C GLU A 9 -15.62 13.78 17.91
N GLU A 10 -14.96 14.92 17.81
CA GLU A 10 -15.28 15.94 16.83
C GLU A 10 -15.07 15.32 15.45
N GLU A 11 -16.10 15.38 14.61
CA GLU A 11 -16.07 14.76 13.29
C GLU A 11 -14.97 15.42 12.44
N MET A 12 -14.08 14.61 11.84
CA MET A 12 -13.01 15.13 10.99
C MET A 12 -13.57 16.06 9.90
N PRO A 13 -12.99 17.26 9.68
CA PRO A 13 -13.45 18.17 8.64
C PRO A 13 -13.46 17.51 7.26
N SER A 14 -14.51 17.76 6.47
CA SER A 14 -14.72 17.15 5.15
C SER A 14 -13.59 17.38 4.15
N LEU A 15 -12.83 18.46 4.30
CA LEU A 15 -11.64 18.77 3.51
C LEU A 15 -10.51 17.74 3.71
N HIS A 16 -10.48 17.04 4.84
CA HIS A 16 -9.39 16.12 5.21
C HIS A 16 -9.73 14.65 4.96
N TRP A 17 -10.95 14.32 4.56
CA TRP A 17 -11.36 12.93 4.32
C TRP A 17 -10.55 12.21 3.25
N GLY A 18 -10.16 12.93 2.19
CA GLY A 18 -9.36 12.36 1.11
C GLY A 18 -7.93 11.98 1.51
N ILE A 19 -7.45 12.41 2.68
CA ILE A 19 -6.12 12.07 3.20
C ILE A 19 -6.12 10.65 3.76
N ASP A 20 -7.26 10.19 4.28
CA ASP A 20 -7.42 8.81 4.76
C ASP A 20 -7.56 7.84 3.57
N PRO A 21 -6.65 6.86 3.40
CA PRO A 21 -6.73 5.89 2.31
C PRO A 21 -8.04 5.10 2.27
N VAL A 22 -8.69 4.91 3.43
CA VAL A 22 -9.97 4.19 3.54
C VAL A 22 -11.07 4.91 2.75
N PHE A 23 -11.02 6.24 2.65
CA PHE A 23 -12.03 7.04 1.95
C PHE A 23 -12.18 6.68 0.47
N SER A 24 -11.06 6.39 -0.18
CA SER A 24 -11.00 6.07 -1.61
C SER A 24 -11.08 4.57 -1.89
N ALA A 25 -10.97 3.72 -0.87
CA ALA A 25 -11.02 2.27 -0.99
C ALA A 25 -12.46 1.75 -0.88
N PHE A 26 -12.70 0.54 -1.41
CA PHE A 26 -13.88 -0.25 -1.03
C PHE A 26 -13.57 -0.96 0.28
N ALA A 27 -13.98 -0.34 1.39
CA ALA A 27 -13.72 -0.85 2.72
C ALA A 27 -14.37 -2.22 2.93
N ARG A 28 -13.61 -3.19 3.43
CA ARG A 28 -14.08 -4.54 3.70
C ARG A 28 -14.57 -4.58 5.13
N LEU A 29 -15.87 -4.36 5.32
CA LEU A 29 -16.48 -4.29 6.64
C LEU A 29 -17.52 -5.40 6.81
N TYR A 30 -17.79 -5.76 8.07
CA TYR A 30 -18.94 -6.56 8.46
C TYR A 30 -20.23 -5.79 8.17
N ILE A 31 -21.28 -6.50 7.74
CA ILE A 31 -22.59 -5.88 7.50
C ILE A 31 -23.11 -5.19 8.76
N LYS A 32 -22.90 -5.79 9.94
CA LYS A 32 -23.26 -5.18 11.22
C LYS A 32 -22.71 -3.76 11.34
N ASP A 33 -21.39 -3.59 11.14
CA ASP A 33 -20.75 -2.28 11.26
C ASP A 33 -21.25 -1.32 10.19
N ILE A 34 -21.47 -1.82 8.96
CA ILE A 34 -22.07 -1.04 7.88
C ILE A 34 -23.43 -0.50 8.30
N THR A 35 -24.24 -1.26 9.04
CA THR A 35 -25.56 -0.84 9.54
C THR A 35 -25.53 0.05 10.78
N GLU A 36 -24.42 0.12 11.50
CA GLU A 36 -24.28 0.84 12.78
C GLU A 36 -23.44 2.12 12.70
N MET A 37 -22.50 2.26 11.74
CA MET A 37 -21.62 3.43 11.56
C MET A 37 -22.39 4.77 11.57
N ARG A 38 -21.87 5.84 12.15
CA ARG A 38 -22.62 7.11 12.13
C ARG A 38 -22.51 7.80 10.78
N GLU A 39 -23.62 8.34 10.27
CA GLU A 39 -23.58 9.20 9.08
C GLU A 39 -23.00 10.57 9.45
N SER A 40 -22.20 11.13 8.55
CA SER A 40 -21.59 12.46 8.67
C SER A 40 -22.68 13.54 8.81
N LYS A 41 -22.43 14.51 9.68
CA LYS A 41 -23.28 15.71 9.78
C LYS A 41 -22.94 16.74 8.69
N GLN A 42 -21.74 16.66 8.12
CA GLN A 42 -21.26 17.58 7.09
C GLN A 42 -21.76 17.20 5.70
N VAL A 43 -21.66 15.93 5.32
CA VAL A 43 -22.00 15.44 3.97
C VAL A 43 -22.80 14.14 4.04
N PRO A 44 -24.09 14.13 3.67
CA PRO A 44 -24.89 12.91 3.60
C PRO A 44 -24.28 11.85 2.67
N GLY A 45 -24.40 10.59 3.05
CA GLY A 45 -23.84 9.45 2.32
C GLY A 45 -22.38 9.13 2.63
N ILE A 46 -21.76 9.84 3.57
CA ILE A 46 -20.47 9.47 4.17
C ILE A 46 -20.70 8.99 5.60
N PHE A 47 -20.07 7.88 5.95
CA PHE A 47 -20.24 7.23 7.25
C PHE A 47 -18.90 7.15 7.97
N PHE A 48 -18.92 7.02 9.29
CA PHE A 48 -17.69 6.93 10.07
C PHE A 48 -17.61 5.62 10.84
N TYR A 49 -16.52 4.89 10.60
CA TYR A 49 -16.07 3.79 11.45
C TYR A 49 -14.82 4.25 12.18
N ASN A 50 -14.91 4.41 13.50
CA ASN A 50 -13.75 4.73 14.35
C ASN A 50 -12.89 5.92 13.85
N GLY A 51 -13.55 6.98 13.36
CA GLY A 51 -12.91 8.17 12.79
C GLY A 51 -12.59 8.09 11.29
N HIS A 52 -12.58 6.91 10.68
CA HIS A 52 -12.38 6.74 9.24
C HIS A 52 -13.63 7.11 8.45
N PRO A 53 -13.54 8.02 7.45
CA PRO A 53 -14.65 8.31 6.56
C PRO A 53 -14.80 7.19 5.52
N VAL A 54 -15.94 6.52 5.53
CA VAL A 54 -16.32 5.39 4.68
C VAL A 54 -17.45 5.80 3.75
N ARG A 55 -17.20 5.70 2.44
CA ARG A 55 -18.19 5.99 1.39
C ARG A 55 -18.65 4.74 0.65
N GLN A 56 -17.76 3.77 0.49
CA GLN A 56 -17.98 2.60 -0.36
C GLN A 56 -17.38 1.35 0.28
N VAL A 57 -18.03 0.22 0.04
CA VAL A 57 -17.79 -1.04 0.74
C VAL A 57 -17.71 -2.21 -0.22
N ASP A 58 -17.01 -3.26 0.21
CA ASP A 58 -16.87 -4.55 -0.46
C ASP A 58 -17.32 -5.64 0.51
N ILE A 59 -18.47 -6.27 0.23
CA ILE A 59 -19.03 -7.34 1.06
C ILE A 59 -19.10 -8.67 0.30
N VAL A 60 -19.03 -9.76 1.05
CA VAL A 60 -19.26 -11.13 0.56
C VAL A 60 -20.26 -11.78 1.51
N GLY A 61 -21.29 -12.41 0.97
CA GLY A 61 -22.31 -13.07 1.78
C GLY A 61 -23.24 -13.95 0.93
N ILE A 62 -24.25 -14.50 1.58
CA ILE A 62 -25.26 -15.37 0.98
C ILE A 62 -26.50 -14.57 0.62
N VAL A 63 -27.03 -14.76 -0.58
CA VAL A 63 -28.31 -14.16 -0.98
C VAL A 63 -29.45 -14.83 -0.21
N VAL A 64 -30.11 -14.10 0.67
CA VAL A 64 -31.25 -14.57 1.48
C VAL A 64 -32.60 -14.06 0.98
N GLN A 65 -32.58 -13.01 0.14
CA GLN A 65 -33.77 -12.47 -0.50
C GLN A 65 -33.43 -11.97 -1.90
N THR A 66 -34.34 -12.15 -2.86
CA THR A 66 -34.22 -11.56 -4.20
C THR A 66 -35.58 -10.99 -4.60
N LYS A 67 -35.61 -9.70 -4.95
CA LYS A 67 -36.78 -9.02 -5.50
C LYS A 67 -36.39 -8.38 -6.83
N GLU A 68 -36.96 -8.90 -7.90
CA GLU A 68 -36.73 -8.34 -9.22
C GLU A 68 -37.57 -7.07 -9.46
N ARG A 69 -36.94 -6.10 -10.12
CA ARG A 69 -37.55 -4.89 -10.67
C ARG A 69 -37.13 -4.76 -12.13
N ASP A 70 -37.74 -3.83 -12.85
CA ASP A 70 -37.50 -3.67 -14.28
C ASP A 70 -36.02 -3.39 -14.59
N ALA A 71 -35.40 -2.46 -13.86
CA ALA A 71 -34.03 -2.02 -14.12
C ALA A 71 -32.97 -2.60 -13.17
N PHE A 72 -33.36 -3.24 -12.06
CA PHE A 72 -32.42 -3.73 -11.05
C PHE A 72 -32.98 -4.92 -10.26
N TYR A 73 -32.09 -5.65 -9.59
CA TYR A 73 -32.43 -6.62 -8.55
C TYR A 73 -32.21 -5.97 -7.19
N ASN A 74 -33.12 -6.21 -6.26
CA ASN A 74 -32.91 -5.89 -4.85
C ASN A 74 -32.65 -7.21 -4.10
N CYS A 75 -31.40 -7.40 -3.68
CA CYS A 75 -30.93 -8.63 -3.06
C CYS A 75 -30.64 -8.39 -1.58
N GLY A 76 -31.23 -9.20 -0.70
CA GLY A 76 -30.82 -9.25 0.70
C GLY A 76 -29.60 -10.16 0.83
N VAL A 77 -28.50 -9.65 1.41
CA VAL A 77 -27.24 -10.37 1.56
C VAL A 77 -26.92 -10.53 3.05
N ASP A 78 -26.63 -11.75 3.48
CA ASP A 78 -26.29 -12.13 4.86
C ASP A 78 -24.81 -12.58 4.94
N ASP A 79 -24.04 -11.99 5.84
CA ASP A 79 -22.64 -12.34 6.10
C ASP A 79 -22.41 -12.98 7.48
N SER A 80 -23.48 -13.44 8.14
CA SER A 80 -23.54 -13.91 9.53
C SER A 80 -23.39 -12.84 10.62
N THR A 81 -23.09 -11.59 10.25
CA THR A 81 -23.08 -10.45 11.18
C THR A 81 -24.32 -9.57 11.05
N GLY A 82 -24.94 -9.58 9.87
CA GLY A 82 -26.20 -8.89 9.62
C GLY A 82 -26.70 -9.12 8.20
N VAL A 83 -27.87 -8.57 7.90
CA VAL A 83 -28.47 -8.62 6.57
C VAL A 83 -28.63 -7.22 6.01
N ILE A 84 -28.18 -6.98 4.78
CA ILE A 84 -28.31 -5.68 4.10
C ILE A 84 -28.89 -5.83 2.69
N ASN A 85 -29.70 -4.86 2.28
CA ASN A 85 -30.20 -4.80 0.91
C ASN A 85 -29.12 -4.25 -0.04
N CYS A 86 -28.97 -4.92 -1.18
CA CYS A 86 -28.08 -4.53 -2.26
C CYS A 86 -28.90 -4.25 -3.52
N VAL A 87 -28.77 -3.04 -4.06
CA VAL A 87 -29.39 -2.61 -5.31
C VAL A 87 -28.44 -2.89 -6.46
N CYS A 88 -28.73 -3.96 -7.21
CA CYS A 88 -27.91 -4.52 -8.27
C CYS A 88 -28.50 -4.20 -9.64
N TRP A 89 -27.98 -3.18 -10.33
CA TRP A 89 -28.51 -2.75 -11.63
C TRP A 89 -28.31 -3.81 -12.70
N LYS A 90 -29.37 -4.07 -13.48
CA LYS A 90 -29.31 -4.97 -14.63
C LYS A 90 -28.47 -4.31 -15.73
N ASN A 91 -27.66 -5.10 -16.42
CA ASN A 91 -26.91 -4.59 -17.56
C ASN A 91 -27.86 -4.39 -18.76
N PRO A 92 -28.06 -3.15 -19.25
CA PRO A 92 -28.96 -2.90 -20.39
C PRO A 92 -28.49 -3.62 -21.66
N MET A 93 -27.18 -3.85 -21.83
CA MET A 93 -26.62 -4.56 -22.99
C MET A 93 -27.00 -6.05 -23.04
N VAL A 94 -27.47 -6.64 -21.93
CA VAL A 94 -27.90 -8.04 -21.87
C VAL A 94 -29.39 -8.17 -22.26
N ALA A 95 -30.16 -7.09 -22.19
CA ALA A 95 -31.58 -7.07 -22.52
C ALA A 95 -31.86 -6.86 -24.03
N GLU A 96 -30.87 -6.46 -24.82
CA GLU A 96 -31.03 -6.30 -26.27
C GLU A 96 -30.84 -7.64 -27.01
N THR A 97 -31.95 -8.07 -27.63
CA THR A 97 -32.18 -9.21 -28.54
C THR A 97 -31.10 -9.30 -29.64
N PRO A 98 -30.78 -10.50 -30.18
CA PRO A 98 -29.50 -10.76 -30.85
C PRO A 98 -29.35 -9.91 -32.11
N LEU A 99 -28.20 -9.23 -32.21
CA LEU A 99 -27.75 -8.50 -33.38
C LEU A 99 -27.88 -9.39 -34.63
N SER A 100 -28.91 -9.17 -35.45
CA SER A 100 -29.14 -9.90 -36.71
C SER A 100 -28.23 -9.42 -37.84
N GLY A 101 -26.97 -9.09 -37.52
CA GLY A 101 -25.97 -8.68 -38.50
C GLY A 101 -25.29 -9.90 -39.10
N HIS A 102 -25.54 -10.20 -40.38
CA HIS A 102 -24.80 -11.23 -41.11
C HIS A 102 -23.30 -10.89 -41.14
N PRO A 103 -22.40 -11.78 -40.66
CA PRO A 103 -20.96 -11.52 -40.70
C PRO A 103 -20.42 -11.68 -42.11
N SER A 104 -19.83 -10.63 -42.67
CA SER A 104 -19.35 -10.60 -44.06
C SER A 104 -17.98 -11.28 -44.27
N THR A 105 -17.33 -11.79 -43.21
CA THR A 105 -15.99 -12.40 -43.29
C THR A 105 -15.77 -13.53 -42.25
N PRO A 106 -15.01 -14.58 -42.55
CA PRO A 106 -14.78 -15.70 -41.63
C PRO A 106 -14.02 -15.33 -40.34
N SER A 107 -13.22 -14.25 -40.34
CA SER A 107 -12.58 -13.72 -39.13
C SER A 107 -13.51 -12.92 -38.21
N SER A 108 -14.62 -12.37 -38.74
CA SER A 108 -15.63 -11.68 -37.92
C SER A 108 -16.59 -12.65 -37.23
N LEU A 109 -16.78 -13.85 -37.79
CA LEU A 109 -17.54 -14.95 -37.17
C LEU A 109 -16.93 -15.41 -35.84
N SER A 110 -15.60 -15.55 -35.77
CA SER A 110 -14.93 -16.03 -34.55
C SER A 110 -14.95 -15.00 -33.41
N VAL A 111 -14.79 -13.71 -33.72
CA VAL A 111 -14.90 -12.63 -32.73
C VAL A 111 -16.35 -12.51 -32.23
N PHE A 112 -17.32 -12.65 -33.12
CA PHE A 112 -18.74 -12.63 -32.76
C PHE A 112 -19.11 -13.78 -31.84
N GLU A 113 -18.66 -15.00 -32.13
CA GLU A 113 -18.86 -16.17 -31.24
C GLU A 113 -18.21 -15.97 -29.87
N GLN A 114 -17.00 -15.42 -29.83
CA GLN A 114 -16.32 -15.09 -28.57
C GLN A 114 -17.08 -14.03 -27.77
N MET A 115 -17.60 -12.99 -28.44
CA MET A 115 -18.41 -11.94 -27.81
C MET A 115 -19.72 -12.50 -27.26
N LYS A 116 -20.40 -13.38 -28.01
CA LYS A 116 -21.60 -14.06 -27.55
C LYS A 116 -21.33 -14.93 -26.31
N LYS A 117 -20.25 -15.73 -26.34
CA LYS A 117 -19.83 -16.55 -25.20
C LYS A 117 -19.49 -15.70 -23.97
N LEU A 118 -18.87 -14.54 -24.16
CA LEU A 118 -18.59 -13.59 -23.10
C LEU A 118 -19.89 -13.02 -22.50
N GLN A 119 -20.84 -12.61 -23.34
CA GLN A 119 -22.13 -12.08 -22.91
C GLN A 119 -22.94 -13.13 -22.11
N GLU A 120 -22.95 -14.38 -22.58
CA GLU A 120 -23.55 -15.50 -21.85
C GLU A 120 -22.88 -15.71 -20.49
N THR A 121 -21.54 -15.68 -20.43
CA THR A 121 -20.78 -15.84 -19.17
C THR A 121 -21.07 -14.70 -18.18
N VAL A 122 -21.12 -13.45 -18.64
CA VAL A 122 -21.48 -12.29 -17.81
C VAL A 122 -22.92 -12.42 -17.30
N SER A 123 -23.83 -12.87 -18.15
CA SER A 123 -25.24 -13.10 -17.78
C SER A 123 -25.36 -14.18 -16.70
N GLN A 124 -24.62 -15.28 -16.80
CA GLN A 124 -24.62 -16.32 -15.78
C GLN A 124 -24.04 -15.82 -14.45
N LYS A 125 -22.98 -15.00 -14.47
CA LYS A 125 -22.39 -14.43 -13.25
C LYS A 125 -23.28 -13.40 -12.56
N THR A 126 -24.23 -12.81 -13.26
CA THR A 126 -25.14 -11.78 -12.72
C THR A 126 -26.53 -12.33 -12.38
N LYS A 127 -26.82 -13.58 -12.75
CA LYS A 127 -28.04 -14.29 -12.35
C LYS A 127 -27.89 -14.81 -10.93
N LEU A 128 -28.67 -14.26 -10.02
CA LEU A 128 -28.62 -14.56 -8.59
C LEU A 128 -29.87 -15.33 -8.16
N ALA A 129 -29.68 -16.38 -7.37
CA ALA A 129 -30.74 -17.09 -6.67
C ALA A 129 -30.50 -17.07 -5.15
N ILE A 130 -31.56 -17.33 -4.38
CA ILE A 130 -31.43 -17.50 -2.92
C ILE A 130 -30.50 -18.69 -2.65
N GLY A 131 -29.56 -18.51 -1.73
CA GLY A 131 -28.51 -19.47 -1.38
C GLY A 131 -27.20 -19.27 -2.15
N ASP A 132 -27.18 -18.44 -3.19
CA ASP A 132 -25.94 -18.13 -3.91
C ASP A 132 -25.00 -17.25 -3.07
N VAL A 133 -23.70 -17.51 -3.17
CA VAL A 133 -22.66 -16.62 -2.64
C VAL A 133 -22.49 -15.45 -3.60
N ILE A 134 -22.55 -14.23 -3.09
CA ILE A 134 -22.42 -13.01 -3.87
C ILE A 134 -21.31 -12.13 -3.29
N ARG A 135 -20.55 -11.49 -4.18
CA ARG A 135 -19.70 -10.35 -3.81
C ARG A 135 -20.32 -9.08 -4.35
N VAL A 136 -20.44 -8.06 -3.50
CA VAL A 136 -21.02 -6.77 -3.85
C VAL A 136 -20.05 -5.66 -3.46
N ARG A 137 -19.72 -4.81 -4.44
CA ARG A 137 -18.96 -3.58 -4.26
C ARG A 137 -19.83 -2.39 -4.61
N GLY A 138 -19.95 -1.41 -3.72
CA GLY A 138 -20.84 -0.30 -3.95
C GLY A 138 -20.78 0.81 -2.91
N HIS A 139 -21.62 1.81 -3.12
CA HIS A 139 -21.76 2.95 -2.21
C HIS A 139 -22.82 2.66 -1.16
N ILE A 140 -22.56 3.05 0.09
CA ILE A 140 -23.57 3.00 1.14
C ILE A 140 -24.57 4.13 0.89
N ARG A 141 -25.86 3.83 0.98
CA ARG A 141 -26.96 4.79 0.87
C ARG A 141 -27.93 4.57 2.03
N THR A 142 -28.53 5.67 2.49
CA THR A 142 -29.66 5.63 3.42
C THR A 142 -30.94 5.83 2.62
N TYR A 143 -31.84 4.84 2.62
CA TYR A 143 -33.16 4.93 2.01
C TYR A 143 -34.22 4.61 3.06
N ARG A 144 -35.15 5.55 3.30
CA ARG A 144 -36.22 5.42 4.32
C ARG A 144 -35.69 5.00 5.70
N GLN A 145 -34.59 5.63 6.14
CA GLN A 145 -33.91 5.35 7.42
C GLN A 145 -33.28 3.95 7.53
N GLN A 146 -33.22 3.18 6.45
CA GLN A 146 -32.49 1.92 6.38
C GLN A 146 -31.28 2.05 5.47
N ARG A 147 -30.21 1.33 5.78
CA ARG A 147 -29.01 1.31 4.94
C ARG A 147 -29.13 0.27 3.86
N GLU A 148 -28.68 0.66 2.68
CA GLU A 148 -28.61 -0.19 1.50
C GLU A 148 -27.27 0.04 0.80
N ILE A 149 -26.81 -0.95 0.03
CA ILE A 149 -25.63 -0.82 -0.81
C ILE A 149 -26.10 -0.64 -2.26
N GLN A 150 -25.81 0.51 -2.84
CA GLN A 150 -25.96 0.72 -4.27
C GLN A 150 -24.76 0.10 -4.97
N ALA A 151 -24.94 -1.08 -5.59
CA ALA A 151 -23.85 -1.83 -6.18
C ALA A 151 -23.30 -1.12 -7.43
N SER A 152 -22.00 -0.85 -7.43
CA SER A 152 -21.22 -0.45 -8.60
C SER A 152 -20.77 -1.68 -9.38
N CYS A 153 -20.53 -2.80 -8.68
CA CYS A 153 -20.19 -4.09 -9.25
C CYS A 153 -20.73 -5.21 -8.35
N PHE A 154 -21.28 -6.26 -8.94
CA PHE A 154 -21.67 -7.47 -8.23
C PHE A 154 -21.52 -8.68 -9.14
N TYR A 155 -21.26 -9.85 -8.55
CA TYR A 155 -21.27 -11.12 -9.26
C TYR A 155 -21.46 -12.28 -8.27
N LYS A 156 -22.06 -13.35 -8.80
CA LYS A 156 -22.09 -14.67 -8.16
C LYS A 156 -20.67 -15.21 -8.03
N VAL A 157 -20.32 -15.64 -6.83
CA VAL A 157 -19.05 -16.28 -6.51
C VAL A 157 -19.25 -17.79 -6.61
N ASP A 158 -18.37 -18.46 -7.37
CA ASP A 158 -18.32 -19.92 -7.43
C ASP A 158 -17.43 -20.40 -6.27
N ASP A 159 -18.06 -20.84 -5.18
CA ASP A 159 -17.38 -21.18 -3.92
C ASP A 159 -17.81 -22.58 -3.40
N PRO A 160 -17.62 -23.65 -4.19
CA PRO A 160 -18.16 -24.98 -3.88
C PRO A 160 -17.54 -25.62 -2.62
N VAL A 161 -16.36 -25.15 -2.20
CA VAL A 161 -15.60 -25.64 -1.04
C VAL A 161 -15.44 -24.58 0.05
N CYS A 162 -16.20 -23.48 -0.02
CA CYS A 162 -16.20 -22.39 0.95
C CYS A 162 -14.85 -21.67 1.14
N ASP A 163 -13.92 -21.78 0.20
CA ASP A 163 -12.58 -21.17 0.29
C ASP A 163 -12.65 -19.63 0.37
N VAL A 164 -13.53 -19.01 -0.42
CA VAL A 164 -13.67 -17.55 -0.45
C VAL A 164 -14.26 -17.04 0.87
N GLN A 165 -15.30 -17.71 1.37
CA GLN A 165 -15.92 -17.36 2.65
C GLN A 165 -14.98 -17.56 3.82
N ILE A 166 -14.25 -18.69 3.90
CA ILE A 166 -13.27 -18.95 4.96
C ILE A 166 -12.14 -17.92 4.92
N SER A 167 -11.59 -17.64 3.74
CA SER A 167 -10.55 -16.62 3.57
C SER A 167 -11.03 -15.25 4.04
N ARG A 168 -12.29 -14.89 3.74
CA ARG A 168 -12.89 -13.64 4.20
C ARG A 168 -13.03 -13.57 5.72
N MET A 169 -13.44 -14.66 6.36
CA MET A 169 -13.57 -14.75 7.82
C MET A 169 -12.22 -14.62 8.54
N LEU A 170 -11.13 -15.08 7.92
CA LEU A 170 -9.77 -14.95 8.46
C LEU A 170 -9.16 -13.57 8.21
N GLU A 171 -9.43 -12.98 7.04
CA GLU A 171 -8.88 -11.68 6.63
C GLU A 171 -9.49 -10.51 7.42
N LEU A 172 -10.82 -10.49 7.62
CA LEU A 172 -11.51 -9.34 8.22
C LEU A 172 -11.00 -8.99 9.62
N PRO A 173 -10.84 -9.92 10.58
CA PRO A 173 -10.28 -9.60 11.90
C PRO A 173 -8.90 -8.93 11.84
N CYS A 174 -8.04 -9.36 10.90
CA CYS A 174 -6.72 -8.75 10.70
C CYS A 174 -6.84 -7.32 10.16
N LEU A 175 -7.69 -7.11 9.14
CA LEU A 175 -7.94 -5.77 8.58
C LEU A 175 -8.49 -4.79 9.61
N TYR A 176 -9.44 -5.23 10.44
CA TYR A 176 -9.97 -4.41 11.53
C TYR A 176 -8.85 -4.00 12.49
N ARG A 177 -8.13 -4.99 13.04
CA ARG A 177 -7.06 -4.73 14.02
C ARG A 177 -5.93 -3.86 13.47
N GLU A 178 -5.58 -4.04 12.20
CA GLU A 178 -4.38 -3.43 11.63
C GLU A 178 -4.65 -2.09 10.94
N VAL A 179 -5.89 -1.86 10.49
CA VAL A 179 -6.29 -0.67 9.73
C VAL A 179 -7.46 0.04 10.41
N TYR A 180 -8.65 -0.57 10.48
CA TYR A 180 -9.89 0.17 10.81
C TYR A 180 -10.06 0.53 12.30
N ASP A 181 -9.49 -0.26 13.20
CA ASP A 181 -9.54 -0.02 14.65
C ASP A 181 -8.44 0.96 15.11
N LYS A 182 -7.47 1.26 14.25
CA LYS A 182 -6.42 2.22 14.55
C LYS A 182 -6.88 3.60 14.10
N PRO A 183 -6.96 4.60 14.99
CA PRO A 183 -7.41 5.93 14.60
C PRO A 183 -6.52 6.48 13.49
N PHE A 184 -7.13 7.08 12.48
CA PHE A 184 -6.40 7.75 11.42
C PHE A 184 -5.65 8.96 12.00
N LYS A 185 -4.34 8.82 12.12
CA LYS A 185 -3.47 9.96 12.44
C LYS A 185 -3.21 10.71 11.15
N GLY A 186 -4.04 11.71 10.89
CA GLY A 186 -3.78 12.65 9.81
C GLY A 186 -2.43 13.35 10.01
N PRO A 187 -1.84 13.94 8.96
CA PRO A 187 -0.56 14.64 9.05
C PRO A 187 -0.53 15.81 10.06
N GLU A 188 -1.70 16.25 10.57
CA GLU A 188 -1.84 17.42 11.43
C GLU A 188 -1.78 17.12 12.94
N GLU A 189 -2.08 15.90 13.39
CA GLU A 189 -2.10 15.57 14.83
C GLU A 189 -0.75 15.10 15.38
N THR A 190 0.25 14.89 14.51
CA THR A 190 1.64 14.79 14.93
C THR A 190 2.23 16.19 15.05
N GLN A 191 2.11 16.77 16.24
CA GLN A 191 2.87 17.89 16.77
C GLN A 191 3.74 18.68 15.76
N SER A 192 3.22 19.83 15.32
CA SER A 192 3.96 21.05 14.97
C SER A 192 5.23 20.92 14.11
N GLY A 193 5.11 21.20 12.81
CA GLY A 193 6.15 21.89 12.03
C GLY A 193 7.30 21.05 11.44
N LEU A 194 7.46 19.78 11.82
CA LEU A 194 8.57 18.92 11.35
C LEU A 194 8.15 17.82 10.34
N GLU A 195 6.90 17.38 10.29
CA GLU A 195 6.53 16.16 9.55
C GLU A 195 6.07 16.31 8.09
N GLY A 196 5.60 17.50 7.66
CA GLY A 196 5.35 17.75 6.23
C GLY A 196 6.63 17.63 5.37
N GLN A 197 7.77 17.93 5.99
CA GLN A 197 9.08 17.61 5.43
C GLN A 197 9.32 16.09 5.45
N ASN A 198 9.03 15.39 6.57
CA ASN A 198 9.27 13.95 6.69
C ASN A 198 8.46 13.09 5.69
N PHE A 199 7.20 13.42 5.38
CA PHE A 199 6.42 12.68 4.37
C PHE A 199 6.99 12.87 2.95
N SER A 200 7.38 14.09 2.60
CA SER A 200 8.01 14.39 1.31
C SER A 200 9.41 13.76 1.20
N ILE A 201 10.20 13.82 2.27
CA ILE A 201 11.49 13.12 2.38
C ILE A 201 11.27 11.60 2.25
N HIS A 202 10.21 11.05 2.85
CA HIS A 202 9.88 9.64 2.72
C HIS A 202 9.44 9.28 1.29
N MET A 203 8.68 10.12 0.60
CA MET A 203 8.36 9.87 -0.82
C MET A 203 9.61 10.00 -1.71
N LEU A 204 10.46 10.99 -1.42
CA LEU A 204 11.67 11.26 -2.16
C LEU A 204 12.69 10.12 -1.99
N HIS A 205 12.91 9.61 -0.78
CA HIS A 205 13.90 8.54 -0.57
C HIS A 205 13.51 7.24 -1.28
N GLU A 206 12.22 6.85 -1.29
CA GLU A 206 11.73 5.69 -2.04
C GLU A 206 11.94 5.89 -3.55
N LYS A 207 11.70 7.09 -4.07
CA LYS A 207 11.92 7.41 -5.48
C LYS A 207 13.40 7.48 -5.86
N VAL A 208 14.25 8.01 -4.99
CA VAL A 208 15.70 8.00 -5.18
C VAL A 208 16.20 6.55 -5.17
N GLN A 209 15.74 5.71 -4.24
CA GLN A 209 16.11 4.29 -4.22
C GLN A 209 15.72 3.57 -5.50
N ALA A 210 14.48 3.75 -5.98
CA ALA A 210 14.03 3.17 -7.25
C ALA A 210 14.88 3.67 -8.44
N PHE A 211 15.18 4.98 -8.48
CA PHE A 211 16.01 5.57 -9.53
C PHE A 211 17.43 4.98 -9.57
N LEU A 212 18.06 4.79 -8.41
CA LEU A 212 19.40 4.18 -8.31
C LEU A 212 19.40 2.75 -8.86
N LEU A 213 18.37 1.97 -8.52
CA LEU A 213 18.21 0.58 -8.97
C LEU A 213 17.93 0.48 -10.48
N GLU A 214 16.97 1.26 -10.98
CA GLU A 214 16.58 1.26 -12.40
C GLU A 214 17.74 1.65 -13.32
N ASN A 215 18.54 2.64 -12.90
CA ASN A 215 19.66 3.15 -13.68
C ASN A 215 21.00 2.45 -13.37
N LYS A 216 21.02 1.47 -12.45
CA LYS A 216 22.21 0.71 -12.05
C LYS A 216 23.38 1.61 -11.61
N ILE A 217 23.07 2.65 -10.85
CA ILE A 217 24.05 3.65 -10.42
C ILE A 217 24.91 3.07 -9.30
N GLN A 218 26.23 3.03 -9.50
CA GLN A 218 27.16 2.48 -8.51
C GLN A 218 27.57 3.52 -7.45
N THR A 219 27.82 4.75 -7.90
CA THR A 219 28.23 5.87 -7.08
C THR A 219 27.57 7.13 -7.58
N PHE A 220 27.26 8.06 -6.68
CA PHE A 220 26.69 9.34 -7.05
C PHE A 220 27.09 10.45 -6.07
N TYR A 221 27.12 11.67 -6.57
CA TYR A 221 27.12 12.87 -5.77
C TYR A 221 25.68 13.35 -5.55
N GLN A 222 25.41 13.96 -4.40
CA GLN A 222 24.08 14.51 -4.13
C GLN A 222 23.62 15.49 -5.23
N GLN A 223 24.54 16.31 -5.75
CA GLN A 223 24.27 17.30 -6.79
C GLN A 223 23.77 16.66 -8.09
N GLU A 224 24.19 15.43 -8.40
CA GLU A 224 23.73 14.71 -9.59
C GLU A 224 22.24 14.38 -9.47
N LEU A 225 21.77 14.00 -8.27
CA LEU A 225 20.34 13.77 -8.02
C LEU A 225 19.53 15.07 -8.05
N GLU A 226 20.13 16.19 -7.62
CA GLU A 226 19.52 17.53 -7.69
C GLU A 226 19.40 18.07 -9.13
N THR A 227 20.02 17.43 -10.14
CA THR A 227 19.82 17.78 -11.56
C THR A 227 18.69 17.00 -12.23
N VAL A 228 18.10 16.02 -11.53
CA VAL A 228 17.04 15.18 -12.11
C VAL A 228 15.69 15.81 -11.89
N ASP A 229 15.08 16.35 -12.95
CA ASP A 229 13.81 17.10 -12.88
C ASP A 229 12.69 16.35 -12.14
N SER A 230 12.58 15.03 -12.32
CA SER A 230 11.54 14.21 -11.66
C SER A 230 11.73 14.12 -10.15
N LEU A 231 12.97 14.10 -9.66
CA LEU A 231 13.30 14.06 -8.24
C LEU A 231 13.20 15.46 -7.61
N VAL A 232 13.64 16.49 -8.34
CA VAL A 232 13.52 17.89 -7.92
C VAL A 232 12.06 18.30 -7.80
N SER A 233 11.19 17.88 -8.73
CA SER A 233 9.75 18.17 -8.66
C SER A 233 9.13 17.62 -7.37
N LEU A 234 9.57 16.46 -6.90
CA LEU A 234 9.12 15.89 -5.62
C LEU A 234 9.63 16.68 -4.43
N ALA A 235 10.89 17.10 -4.47
CA ALA A 235 11.46 17.97 -3.44
C ALA A 235 10.75 19.34 -3.37
N ASP A 236 10.28 19.87 -4.51
CA ASP A 236 9.60 21.17 -4.63
C ASP A 236 8.10 21.12 -4.28
N ILE A 237 7.43 19.95 -4.41
CA ILE A 237 6.06 19.73 -3.90
C ILE A 237 5.98 20.01 -2.38
N SER A 238 7.09 19.79 -1.65
CA SER A 238 7.23 20.18 -0.24
C SER A 238 6.97 21.67 0.03
N HIS A 239 7.14 22.54 -0.96
CA HIS A 239 6.92 23.98 -0.86
C HIS A 239 5.45 24.37 -1.09
N HIS A 240 4.77 23.76 -2.07
CA HIS A 240 3.41 24.12 -2.42
C HIS A 240 2.37 23.71 -1.36
N LEU A 241 2.61 22.59 -0.66
CA LEU A 241 1.77 22.16 0.46
C LEU A 241 1.89 23.07 1.69
N LEU A 242 2.97 23.84 1.84
CA LEU A 242 3.12 24.82 2.93
C LEU A 242 2.49 26.18 2.59
N HIS A 243 2.39 26.53 1.30
CA HIS A 243 1.94 27.86 0.87
C HIS A 243 0.43 27.97 0.60
N SER A 244 -0.31 26.86 0.49
CA SER A 244 -1.77 26.89 0.32
C SER A 244 -2.56 27.11 1.62
N PHE A 245 -1.88 27.20 2.78
CA PHE A 245 -2.51 27.30 4.10
C PHE A 245 -2.44 28.68 4.77
N LEU A 246 -1.91 29.73 4.12
CA LEU A 246 -1.84 31.08 4.71
C LEU A 246 -2.05 32.21 3.68
N PRO A 247 -3.16 32.96 3.73
CA PRO A 247 -3.26 34.26 3.08
C PRO A 247 -2.86 35.36 4.06
N ILE A 248 -1.59 35.45 4.47
CA ILE A 248 -1.01 36.68 5.04
C ILE A 248 0.49 36.72 4.71
N GLN A 249 0.89 37.76 3.97
CA GLN A 249 2.29 38.12 3.81
C GLN A 249 2.88 38.51 5.17
N VAL A 250 3.86 37.75 5.66
CA VAL A 250 4.87 38.29 6.57
C VAL A 250 6.24 37.96 5.98
N LYS A 251 6.95 39.01 5.57
CA LYS A 251 8.36 38.97 5.13
C LYS A 251 9.22 38.35 6.22
N SER A 252 9.50 37.05 6.12
CA SER A 252 10.61 36.40 6.83
C SER A 252 11.73 36.08 5.83
N LYS A 253 12.98 36.22 6.27
CA LYS A 253 14.19 36.22 5.45
C LYS A 253 14.25 35.02 4.49
N SER A 254 14.36 35.32 3.20
CA SER A 254 14.50 34.37 2.09
C SER A 254 15.72 33.47 2.28
N ASN A 255 15.50 32.21 2.68
CA ASN A 255 16.42 31.12 2.32
C ASN A 255 16.09 30.75 0.87
N SER A 256 17.08 30.81 -0.03
CA SER A 256 16.88 30.48 -1.45
C SER A 256 16.30 29.08 -1.60
N SER A 257 15.35 28.90 -2.54
CA SER A 257 14.71 27.61 -2.85
C SER A 257 15.73 26.48 -3.04
N SER A 258 16.86 26.79 -3.70
CA SER A 258 17.98 25.86 -3.90
C SER A 258 18.56 25.28 -2.61
N LYS A 259 18.77 26.10 -1.56
CA LYS A 259 19.32 25.62 -0.28
C LYS A 259 18.34 24.69 0.44
N ARG A 260 17.04 24.89 0.23
CA ARG A 260 16.00 24.05 0.83
C ARG A 260 15.94 22.69 0.14
N ILE A 261 15.90 22.68 -1.19
CA ILE A 261 15.95 21.45 -1.99
C ILE A 261 17.19 20.64 -1.61
N HIS A 262 18.36 21.28 -1.53
CA HIS A 262 19.60 20.64 -1.08
C HIS A 262 19.46 19.96 0.29
N ASN A 263 18.80 20.60 1.26
CA ASN A 263 18.59 19.98 2.57
C ASN A 263 17.61 18.79 2.52
N VAL A 264 16.57 18.86 1.70
CA VAL A 264 15.59 17.77 1.55
C VAL A 264 16.25 16.53 0.94
N PHE A 265 17.07 16.70 -0.10
CA PHE A 265 17.87 15.61 -0.66
C PHE A 265 18.86 15.04 0.35
N LYS A 266 19.52 15.90 1.14
CA LYS A 266 20.44 15.48 2.18
C LYS A 266 19.77 14.57 3.23
N GLU A 267 18.58 14.94 3.71
CA GLU A 267 17.83 14.11 4.66
C GLU A 267 17.31 12.82 4.02
N ALA A 268 16.87 12.85 2.76
CA ALA A 268 16.44 11.64 2.04
C ALA A 268 17.59 10.65 1.85
N ILE A 269 18.78 11.14 1.49
CA ILE A 269 19.99 10.31 1.37
C ILE A 269 20.39 9.76 2.73
N LYS A 270 20.29 10.55 3.81
CA LYS A 270 20.55 10.08 5.17
C LYS A 270 19.63 8.92 5.55
N MET A 271 18.34 8.97 5.22
CA MET A 271 17.43 7.83 5.43
C MET A 271 17.86 6.58 4.66
N LEU A 272 18.37 6.74 3.43
CA LEU A 272 18.95 5.63 2.66
C LEU A 272 20.22 5.05 3.32
N GLN A 273 21.02 5.89 3.98
CA GLN A 273 22.17 5.44 4.76
C GLN A 273 21.73 4.66 6.01
N GLU A 274 20.72 5.14 6.73
CA GLU A 274 20.16 4.46 7.91
C GLU A 274 19.57 3.09 7.55
N LYS A 275 18.96 2.95 6.36
CA LYS A 275 18.49 1.67 5.80
C LYS A 275 19.60 0.80 5.18
N GLY A 276 20.85 1.29 5.15
CA GLY A 276 21.98 0.56 4.56
C GLY A 276 21.99 0.47 3.03
N VAL A 277 21.11 1.18 2.33
CA VAL A 277 21.01 1.20 0.86
C VAL A 277 22.24 1.87 0.22
N VAL A 278 22.73 2.92 0.87
CA VAL A 278 23.92 3.67 0.44
C VAL A 278 24.87 3.88 1.60
N PHE A 279 26.16 4.04 1.32
CA PHE A 279 27.18 4.32 2.34
C PHE A 279 28.28 5.23 1.80
N GLN A 280 29.16 5.70 2.69
CA GLN A 280 30.31 6.54 2.32
C GLN A 280 31.61 5.87 2.76
N LYS A 281 32.69 6.12 2.01
CA LYS A 281 34.04 5.66 2.35
C LYS A 281 34.80 6.81 3.02
N PRO A 282 35.64 6.54 4.04
CA PRO A 282 36.39 7.61 4.72
C PRO A 282 37.39 8.31 3.80
N SER A 283 37.84 7.64 2.73
CA SER A 283 38.77 8.18 1.73
C SER A 283 38.10 8.88 0.54
N SER A 284 36.76 8.91 0.46
CA SER A 284 36.05 9.52 -0.67
C SER A 284 35.88 11.04 -0.51
N ALA A 285 35.70 11.73 -1.63
CA ALA A 285 35.33 13.14 -1.64
C ALA A 285 34.07 13.40 -0.80
N LYS A 286 33.99 14.60 -0.22
CA LYS A 286 32.82 15.05 0.53
C LYS A 286 31.57 14.94 -0.37
N ASP A 287 30.52 14.30 0.15
CA ASP A 287 29.24 14.08 -0.52
C ASP A 287 29.23 13.03 -1.67
N LEU A 288 30.25 12.17 -1.78
CA LEU A 288 30.20 10.98 -2.65
C LEU A 288 29.58 9.80 -1.89
N TYR A 289 28.57 9.16 -2.49
CA TYR A 289 27.86 7.99 -1.93
C TYR A 289 28.04 6.77 -2.84
N TYR A 290 28.13 5.59 -2.22
CA TYR A 290 28.23 4.28 -2.86
C TYR A 290 26.92 3.52 -2.63
N VAL A 291 26.40 2.87 -3.67
CA VAL A 291 25.19 2.05 -3.58
C VAL A 291 25.57 0.62 -3.20
N THR A 292 25.07 0.16 -2.06
CA THR A 292 25.42 -1.15 -1.48
C THR A 292 25.17 -2.30 -2.45
N ASP A 293 24.01 -2.32 -3.10
CA ASP A 293 23.56 -3.40 -4.01
C ASP A 293 24.44 -3.55 -5.26
N HIS A 294 25.27 -2.56 -5.57
CA HIS A 294 26.13 -2.54 -6.74
C HIS A 294 27.63 -2.63 -6.41
N ASP A 295 28.01 -2.66 -5.13
CA ASP A 295 29.40 -2.72 -4.69
C ASP A 295 29.94 -4.17 -4.68
N LYS A 296 30.35 -4.64 -5.85
CA LYS A 296 30.87 -6.02 -6.04
C LYS A 296 32.09 -6.34 -5.18
N GLU A 297 32.89 -5.33 -4.84
CA GLU A 297 34.07 -5.52 -4.01
C GLU A 297 33.68 -5.81 -2.56
N LEU A 298 32.70 -5.08 -2.03
CA LEU A 298 32.14 -5.33 -0.70
C LEU A 298 31.53 -6.73 -0.59
N PHE A 299 30.75 -7.17 -1.59
CA PHE A 299 30.22 -8.54 -1.64
C PHE A 299 31.33 -9.58 -1.64
N LYS A 300 32.33 -9.40 -2.49
CA LYS A 300 33.46 -10.33 -2.60
C LYS A 300 34.22 -10.43 -1.28
N VAL A 301 34.59 -9.31 -0.67
CA VAL A 301 35.32 -9.28 0.60
C VAL A 301 34.51 -9.95 1.72
N THR A 302 33.20 -9.69 1.78
CA THR A 302 32.31 -10.33 2.76
C THR A 302 32.27 -11.83 2.57
N LEU A 303 32.12 -12.29 1.33
CA LEU A 303 32.07 -13.71 1.01
C LEU A 303 33.42 -14.40 1.31
N ASP A 304 34.53 -13.76 0.98
CA ASP A 304 35.88 -14.27 1.27
C ASP A 304 36.10 -14.41 2.79
N VAL A 305 35.67 -13.43 3.60
CA VAL A 305 35.71 -13.51 5.07
C VAL A 305 34.92 -14.71 5.59
N ILE A 306 33.69 -14.92 5.13
CA ILE A 306 32.86 -16.03 5.61
C ILE A 306 33.46 -17.36 5.14
N LYS A 307 33.97 -17.45 3.90
CA LYS A 307 34.65 -18.64 3.36
C LYS A 307 35.87 -19.03 4.16
N GLU A 308 36.76 -18.07 4.45
CA GLU A 308 38.00 -18.32 5.18
C GLU A 308 37.74 -18.66 6.65
N ASP A 309 36.82 -17.95 7.29
CA ASP A 309 36.57 -18.13 8.72
C ASP A 309 35.72 -19.35 9.04
N CYS A 310 34.80 -19.78 8.16
CA CYS A 310 34.05 -21.03 8.33
C CYS A 310 34.94 -22.28 8.21
N GLN A 311 36.14 -22.19 7.62
CA GLN A 311 37.11 -23.31 7.60
C GLN A 311 37.79 -23.51 8.97
N LYS A 312 37.68 -22.54 9.89
CA LYS A 312 38.27 -22.66 11.23
C LYS A 312 37.44 -23.59 12.10
N PRO A 313 38.06 -24.45 12.95
CA PRO A 313 37.32 -25.41 13.78
C PRO A 313 36.24 -24.81 14.68
N ARG A 314 36.37 -23.52 15.04
CA ARG A 314 35.41 -22.79 15.89
C ARG A 314 34.11 -22.40 15.16
N HIS A 315 34.12 -22.34 13.84
CA HIS A 315 33.02 -21.85 13.01
C HIS A 315 32.50 -22.91 12.03
N ALA A 316 33.16 -24.07 11.94
CA ALA A 316 32.83 -25.12 10.98
C ALA A 316 31.40 -25.69 11.11
N GLU A 317 30.85 -25.78 12.33
CA GLU A 317 29.50 -26.32 12.54
C GLU A 317 28.40 -25.26 12.49
N LYS A 318 28.66 -24.05 13.00
CA LYS A 318 27.63 -23.01 13.20
C LYS A 318 27.76 -21.83 12.24
N GLY A 319 28.87 -21.67 11.54
CA GLY A 319 29.18 -20.50 10.74
C GLY A 319 29.77 -19.34 11.53
N CYS A 320 29.89 -18.20 10.87
CA CYS A 320 30.45 -16.97 11.42
C CYS A 320 29.34 -16.07 11.97
N HIS A 321 29.56 -15.53 13.18
CA HIS A 321 28.62 -14.57 13.77
C HIS A 321 28.67 -13.21 13.07
N PHE A 322 27.53 -12.53 12.96
CA PHE A 322 27.36 -11.22 12.32
C PHE A 322 28.44 -10.21 12.74
N LEU A 323 28.62 -9.99 14.05
CA LEU A 323 29.59 -9.02 14.56
C LEU A 323 31.04 -9.35 14.20
N HIS A 324 31.36 -10.63 14.05
CA HIS A 324 32.69 -11.08 13.64
C HIS A 324 32.91 -10.75 12.16
N VAL A 325 31.96 -11.11 11.30
CA VAL A 325 31.98 -10.76 9.86
C VAL A 325 32.12 -9.24 9.68
N LEU A 326 31.29 -8.46 10.37
CA LEU A 326 31.35 -7.01 10.36
C LEU A 326 32.72 -6.46 10.79
N SER A 327 33.31 -7.01 11.85
CA SER A 327 34.64 -6.60 12.33
C SER A 327 35.72 -6.86 11.27
N CYS A 328 35.70 -8.04 10.64
CA CYS A 328 36.65 -8.41 9.59
C CYS A 328 36.50 -7.51 8.35
N VAL A 329 35.26 -7.27 7.90
CA VAL A 329 34.99 -6.38 6.75
C VAL A 329 35.37 -4.93 7.05
N ARG A 330 35.18 -4.45 8.29
CA ARG A 330 35.64 -3.11 8.70
C ARG A 330 37.16 -2.97 8.64
N GLN A 331 37.90 -4.03 8.95
CA GLN A 331 39.36 -4.03 8.91
C GLN A 331 39.92 -4.10 7.48
N SER A 332 39.27 -4.88 6.60
CA SER A 332 39.78 -5.12 5.24
C SER A 332 39.27 -4.15 4.18
N TYR A 333 38.08 -3.56 4.38
CA TYR A 333 37.40 -2.77 3.34
C TYR A 333 37.05 -1.35 3.79
N ASN A 334 36.22 -1.18 4.82
CA ASN A 334 35.75 0.14 5.26
C ASN A 334 35.58 0.23 6.79
N PRO A 335 36.47 0.93 7.51
CA PRO A 335 36.39 1.05 8.97
C PRO A 335 35.10 1.67 9.50
N SER A 336 34.43 2.51 8.72
CA SER A 336 33.20 3.21 9.12
C SER A 336 31.92 2.55 8.57
N LEU A 337 31.99 1.28 8.17
CA LEU A 337 30.82 0.56 7.64
C LEU A 337 29.75 0.40 8.73
N ALA A 338 28.52 0.85 8.45
CA ALA A 338 27.39 0.73 9.37
C ALA A 338 26.82 -0.70 9.40
N GLU A 339 26.20 -1.09 10.52
CA GLU A 339 25.56 -2.40 10.67
C GLU A 339 24.45 -2.63 9.64
N ALA A 340 23.64 -1.60 9.38
CA ALA A 340 22.55 -1.66 8.39
C ALA A 340 23.04 -2.04 6.98
N VAL A 341 24.21 -1.54 6.58
CA VAL A 341 24.83 -1.87 5.28
C VAL A 341 25.24 -3.34 5.26
N MET A 342 25.81 -3.84 6.36
CA MET A 342 26.24 -5.24 6.46
C MET A 342 25.05 -6.20 6.47
N HIS A 343 23.97 -5.85 7.18
CA HIS A 343 22.72 -6.62 7.13
C HIS A 343 22.20 -6.73 5.70
N ARG A 344 22.13 -5.61 4.97
CA ARG A 344 21.67 -5.59 3.58
C ARG A 344 22.55 -6.44 2.65
N VAL A 345 23.87 -6.40 2.81
CA VAL A 345 24.80 -7.23 2.03
C VAL A 345 24.55 -8.72 2.29
N LEU A 346 24.37 -9.12 3.55
CA LEU A 346 24.11 -10.52 3.91
C LEU A 346 22.75 -11.01 3.39
N GLU A 347 21.71 -10.19 3.48
CA GLU A 347 20.39 -10.48 2.88
C GLU A 347 20.47 -10.70 1.37
N LEU A 348 21.28 -9.89 0.67
CA LEU A 348 21.48 -10.03 -0.78
C LEU A 348 22.32 -11.27 -1.14
N LEU A 349 23.36 -11.58 -0.38
CA LEU A 349 24.14 -12.81 -0.56
C LEU A 349 23.27 -14.06 -0.30
N GLU A 350 22.39 -14.01 0.70
CA GLU A 350 21.46 -15.09 1.01
C GLU A 350 20.41 -15.26 -0.11
N SER A 351 19.87 -14.14 -0.61
CA SER A 351 18.95 -14.13 -1.75
C SER A 351 19.57 -14.71 -3.03
N ASN A 352 20.89 -14.56 -3.21
CA ASN A 352 21.64 -15.12 -4.33
C ASN A 352 22.12 -16.56 -4.09
N SER A 353 21.82 -17.15 -2.93
CA SER A 353 22.32 -18.47 -2.52
C SER A 353 23.86 -18.56 -2.43
N ASP A 354 24.53 -17.44 -2.12
CA ASP A 354 25.98 -17.43 -1.85
C ASP A 354 26.26 -17.78 -0.37
N VAL A 355 25.35 -17.42 0.54
CA VAL A 355 25.42 -17.72 1.97
C VAL A 355 24.06 -18.18 2.49
N VAL A 356 24.06 -18.82 3.66
CA VAL A 356 22.85 -19.27 4.38
C VAL A 356 22.93 -18.87 5.84
N SER A 357 21.81 -18.38 6.38
CA SER A 357 21.64 -18.19 7.82
C SER A 357 21.38 -19.54 8.50
N THR A 358 22.32 -19.97 9.36
CA THR A 358 22.21 -21.25 10.08
C THR A 358 21.45 -21.11 11.40
N MET A 359 21.59 -19.93 12.03
CA MET A 359 20.97 -19.53 13.30
C MET A 359 20.85 -17.99 13.32
N GLU A 360 20.11 -17.45 14.28
CA GLU A 360 20.00 -16.00 14.45
C GLU A 360 21.39 -15.35 14.55
N GLY A 361 21.73 -14.53 13.54
CA GLY A 361 23.01 -13.83 13.46
C GLY A 361 24.22 -14.68 13.06
N TYR A 362 24.04 -15.91 12.55
CA TYR A 362 25.13 -16.78 12.08
C TYR A 362 25.01 -17.13 10.61
N PHE A 363 26.11 -17.00 9.87
CA PHE A 363 26.15 -17.17 8.41
C PHE A 363 27.22 -18.19 8.00
N MET A 364 26.88 -19.02 7.02
CA MET A 364 27.78 -19.97 6.39
C MET A 364 27.68 -19.85 4.87
N VAL A 365 28.72 -20.25 4.15
CA VAL A 365 28.69 -20.31 2.68
C VAL A 365 27.98 -21.59 2.26
N PHE A 366 27.24 -21.54 1.15
CA PHE A 366 26.67 -22.74 0.54
C PHE A 366 27.72 -23.74 0.04
#